data_AF-A0AAV4TXL4-F1
#
_entry.id   AF-A0AAV4TXL4-F1
#
_cell.length_a   1.000
_cell.length_b   1.000
_cell.length_c   1.000
_cell.angle_alpha   90.00
_cell.angle_beta   90.00
_cell.angle_gamma   90.00
#
_symmetry.space_group_name_H-M   'P 1'
#
loop_
_entity.id
_entity.type
_entity.pdbx_description
1 polymer ?
#
loop_
_entity_poly.entity_id
_entity_poly.type
_entity_poly.pdbx_seq_one_letter_code
_entity_poly.pdbx_strand_id
1 'polypeptide(L)' 'TVPNGRAKEAARSLLPVSTMLKGYLTVFNEHAQKLVEFLQEETDKEFTFVENPISLCSLDILCGELNDTENHV' A
#
# COMPACT_ATOMS: atom_id res chain seq x y z
N THR A 1 14.16 -18.83 -29.68
CA THR A 1 14.02 -17.42 -29.25
C THR A 1 14.76 -17.28 -27.93
N VAL A 2 15.92 -16.63 -27.92
CA VAL A 2 16.75 -16.48 -26.70
C VAL A 2 16.04 -15.48 -25.77
N PRO A 3 15.84 -15.76 -24.47
CA PRO A 3 15.36 -14.74 -23.56
C PRO A 3 16.45 -13.68 -23.49
N ASN A 4 16.13 -12.50 -24.01
CA ASN A 4 17.00 -11.33 -24.00
C ASN A 4 17.53 -11.13 -22.56
N GLY A 5 18.85 -11.12 -22.35
CA GLY A 5 19.46 -11.13 -21.00
C GLY A 5 18.89 -10.07 -20.06
N ARG A 6 18.44 -8.95 -20.64
CA ARG A 6 17.74 -7.84 -19.97
C ARG A 6 16.44 -8.24 -19.27
N ALA A 7 15.66 -9.16 -19.84
CA ALA A 7 14.42 -9.64 -19.22
C ALA A 7 14.70 -10.53 -18.00
N LYS A 8 15.81 -11.28 -18.04
CA LYS A 8 16.24 -12.15 -16.93
C LYS A 8 16.82 -11.34 -15.76
N GLU A 9 17.51 -10.23 -16.05
CA GLU A 9 17.97 -9.27 -15.05
C GLU A 9 16.82 -8.47 -14.43
N ALA A 10 15.88 -7.97 -15.25
CA ALA A 10 14.68 -7.30 -14.74
C ALA A 10 13.85 -8.22 -13.84
N ALA A 11 13.66 -9.49 -14.22
CA ALA A 11 12.98 -10.47 -13.38
C ALA A 11 13.70 -10.74 -12.04
N ARG A 12 15.04 -10.74 -12.03
CA ARG A 12 15.84 -10.86 -10.80
C ARG A 12 15.73 -9.62 -9.90
N SER A 13 15.56 -8.43 -10.48
CA SER A 13 15.30 -7.20 -9.74
C SER A 13 13.85 -7.09 -9.22
N LEU A 14 12.89 -7.74 -9.87
CA LEU A 14 11.48 -7.78 -9.44
C LEU A 14 11.21 -8.77 -8.30
N LEU A 15 12.03 -9.81 -8.15
CA LEU A 15 11.97 -10.75 -7.02
C LEU A 15 12.03 -10.02 -5.66
N PRO A 16 13.02 -9.14 -5.39
CA PRO A 16 13.06 -8.28 -4.22
C PRO A 16 11.80 -7.42 -4.04
N VAL A 17 11.27 -6.85 -5.14
CA VAL A 17 10.08 -5.99 -5.11
C VAL A 17 8.84 -6.79 -4.71
N SER A 18 8.68 -8.00 -5.23
CA SER A 18 7.55 -8.87 -4.88
C SER A 18 7.55 -9.33 -3.42
N THR A 19 8.74 -9.51 -2.82
CA THR A 19 8.87 -9.82 -1.40
C THR A 19 8.68 -8.60 -0.52
N MET A 20 9.10 -7.42 -0.98
CA MET A 20 8.85 -6.14 -0.33
C MET A 20 7.34 -5.88 -0.23
N LEU A 21 6.60 -6.08 -1.33
CA LEU A 21 5.13 -5.99 -1.40
C LEU A 21 4.41 -6.83 -0.35
N LYS A 22 4.98 -7.97 0.08
CA LYS A 22 4.40 -8.77 1.16
C LYS A 22 4.52 -8.11 2.53
N GLY A 23 5.56 -7.31 2.77
CA GLY A 23 5.69 -6.50 3.99
C GLY A 23 4.56 -5.47 4.09
N TYR A 24 4.28 -4.79 2.97
CA TYR A 24 3.21 -3.78 2.91
C TYR A 24 1.80 -4.34 3.06
N LEU A 25 1.56 -5.65 2.89
CA LEU A 25 0.20 -6.20 2.94
C LEU A 25 -0.48 -5.97 4.29
N THR A 26 0.28 -6.03 5.38
CA THR A 26 -0.27 -5.81 6.73
C THR A 26 -0.72 -4.36 6.88
N VAL A 27 0.17 -3.40 6.62
CA VAL A 27 -0.12 -1.96 6.68
C VAL A 27 -1.27 -1.60 5.73
N PHE A 28 -1.23 -2.12 4.50
CA PHE A 28 -2.29 -1.91 3.51
C PHE A 28 -3.65 -2.38 4.05
N ASN A 29 -3.73 -3.59 4.59
CA ASN A 29 -4.98 -4.14 5.09
C ASN A 29 -5.51 -3.36 6.30
N GLU A 30 -4.65 -2.96 7.24
CA GLU A 30 -5.05 -2.19 8.42
C GLU A 30 -5.62 -0.82 8.05
N HIS A 31 -4.95 -0.07 7.16
CA HIS A 31 -5.43 1.24 6.73
C HIS A 31 -6.65 1.14 5.80
N ALA A 32 -6.72 0.11 4.95
CA ALA A 32 -7.90 -0.15 4.14
C ALA A 32 -9.14 -0.48 5.01
N GLN A 33 -8.97 -1.24 6.09
CA GLN A 33 -10.07 -1.52 7.03
C GLN A 33 -10.58 -0.25 7.72
N LYS A 34 -9.68 0.62 8.20
CA LYS A 34 -10.06 1.93 8.78
C LYS A 34 -10.83 2.80 7.78
N LEU A 35 -10.41 2.79 6.51
CA LEU A 35 -11.13 3.50 5.46
C LEU A 35 -12.52 2.90 5.20
N VAL A 36 -12.65 1.58 5.22
CA VAL A 36 -13.96 0.91 5.08
C VAL A 36 -14.89 1.30 6.23
N GLU A 37 -14.41 1.28 7.47
CA GLU A 37 -15.19 1.71 8.65
C GLU A 37 -15.66 3.16 8.51
N PHE A 38 -14.75 4.07 8.15
CA PHE A 38 -15.11 5.47 7.89
C PHE A 38 -16.18 5.59 6.80
N LEU A 39 -15.98 4.93 5.64
CA LEU A 39 -16.94 5.01 4.53
C LEU A 39 -18.30 4.41 4.87
N GLN A 40 -18.36 3.41 5.75
CA GLN A 40 -19.61 2.85 6.26
C GLN A 40 -20.38 3.89 7.10
N GLU A 41 -19.71 4.62 7.98
CA GLU A 41 -20.32 5.71 8.77
C GLU A 41 -20.83 6.86 7.90
N GLU A 42 -20.21 7.08 6.75
CA GLU A 42 -20.63 8.11 5.78
C GLU A 42 -21.89 7.71 4.99
N THR A 43 -22.30 6.43 4.97
CA THR A 43 -23.47 5.98 4.19
C THR A 43 -24.81 6.54 4.68
N ASP A 44 -24.87 7.01 5.92
CA ASP A 44 -26.05 7.67 6.49
C ASP A 44 -26.22 9.12 6.02
N LYS A 45 -25.24 9.67 5.28
CA LYS A 45 -25.27 11.05 4.77
C LYS A 45 -25.83 11.11 3.35
N GLU A 46 -26.48 12.22 3.03
CA GLU A 46 -26.99 12.49 1.67
C GLU A 46 -25.84 12.58 0.64
N PHE A 47 -24.67 13.04 1.08
CA PHE A 47 -23.49 13.18 0.23
C PHE A 47 -22.20 13.17 1.06
N THR A 48 -21.14 12.55 0.51
CA THR A 48 -19.80 12.53 1.11
C THR A 48 -18.72 12.73 0.06
N PHE A 49 -17.73 13.58 0.39
CA PHE A 49 -16.51 13.73 -0.38
C PHE A 49 -15.49 12.65 -0.01
N VAL A 50 -15.28 11.69 -0.91
CA VAL A 50 -14.38 10.53 -0.68
C VAL A 50 -12.92 10.81 -1.03
N GLU A 51 -12.62 11.91 -1.73
CA GLU A 51 -11.26 12.24 -2.18
C GLU A 51 -10.29 12.33 -1.00
N ASN A 52 -10.58 13.20 -0.02
CA ASN A 52 -9.74 13.40 1.15
C ASN A 52 -9.47 12.09 1.94
N PRO A 53 -10.48 11.29 2.35
CA PRO A 53 -10.23 10.08 3.11
C PRO A 53 -9.46 9.02 2.31
N ILE A 54 -9.66 8.92 0.99
CA ILE A 54 -8.86 8.04 0.13
C ILE A 54 -7.41 8.52 0.04
N SER A 55 -7.18 9.82 -0.15
CA SER A 55 -5.84 10.40 -0.23
C SER A 55 -5.06 10.23 1.07
N LEU A 56 -5.71 10.45 2.23
CA LEU A 56 -5.09 10.25 3.53
C LEU A 56 -4.77 8.78 3.78
N CYS A 57 -5.69 7.85 3.49
CA CYS A 57 -5.42 6.41 3.59
C CYS A 57 -4.25 5.99 2.69
N SER A 58 -4.18 6.51 1.47
CA SER A 58 -3.07 6.23 0.55
C SER A 58 -1.75 6.76 1.09
N LEU A 59 -1.75 7.97 1.67
CA LEU A 59 -0.56 8.55 2.28
C LEU A 59 -0.11 7.74 3.49
N ASP A 60 -1.03 7.31 4.36
CA ASP A 60 -0.72 6.49 5.53
C ASP A 60 -0.15 5.13 5.15
N ILE A 61 -0.67 4.50 4.09
CA ILE A 61 -0.10 3.24 3.57
C ILE A 61 1.32 3.44 3.06
N LEU A 62 1.59 4.57 2.40
CA LEU A 62 2.93 4.90 1.89
C LEU A 62 3.91 5.30 3.02
N CYS A 63 3.43 5.99 4.05
CA CYS A 63 4.22 6.54 5.14
C CYS A 63 4.34 5.61 6.36
N GLY A 64 3.43 4.65 6.56
CA GLY A 64 3.48 3.67 7.65
C GLY A 64 4.81 2.90 7.69
N GLU A 65 5.43 2.72 6.52
CA GLU A 65 6.72 2.04 6.37
C GLU A 65 7.94 2.93 6.65
N LEU A 66 7.78 4.27 6.63
CA LEU A 66 8.86 5.20 6.95
C LEU A 66 9.18 5.23 8.45
N ASN A 67 8.22 4.88 9.31
CA ASN A 67 8.41 4.91 10.76
C ASN A 67 8.87 3.55 11.34
N ASP A 68 8.56 2.43 10.69
CA ASP A 68 9.02 1.10 11.13
C ASP A 68 10.50 0.86 10.85
N THR A 69 11.14 1.71 10.03
CA THR A 69 12.59 1.68 9.80
C THR A 69 13.42 2.38 10.90
N GLU A 70 12.78 3.05 11.88
CA GLU A 70 13.49 3.70 13.00
C GLU A 70 13.60 2.83 14.27
N ASN A 71 12.96 1.65 14.34
CA ASN A 71 12.97 0.78 15.53
C ASN A 71 13.93 -0.42 15.47
N HIS A 72 14.91 -0.41 14.56
CA HIS A 72 16.02 -1.37 14.55
C HIS A 72 17.39 -0.67 14.70
N VAL A 73 17.61 -0.04 15.86
CA VAL A 73 18.95 0.31 16.40
C VAL A 73 19.11 -0.32 17.77
#